data_AF-A0A536UNM9-F1
#
_entry.id   AF-A0A536UNM9-F1
#
_cell.length_a   1.000
_cell.length_b   1.000
_cell.length_c   1.000
_cell.angle_alpha   90.00
_cell.angle_beta   90.00
_cell.angle_gamma   90.00
#
_symmetry.space_group_name_H-M   'P 1'
#
loop_
_entity.id
_entity.type
_entity.pdbx_description
1 polymer ?
#
loop_
_entity_poly.entity_id
_entity_poly.type
_entity_poly.pdbx_seq_one_letter_code
_entity_poly.pdbx_strand_id
1 'polypeptide(L)' 'MEDDLVIVAATRTAVGKFGGSLAKIPAAKLGARVIKSLLHKTGIKPD' A
#
# COMPACT_ATOMS: atom_id res chain seq x y z
N MET A 1 -22.87 12.33 18.15
CA MET A 1 -22.54 11.53 16.96
C MET A 1 -21.22 10.89 17.28
N GLU A 2 -21.20 9.57 17.48
CA GLU A 2 -19.95 8.83 17.51
C GLU A 2 -19.43 8.77 16.08
N ASP A 3 -18.18 9.13 15.87
CA ASP A 3 -17.55 9.01 14.56
C ASP A 3 -17.25 7.53 14.30
N ASP A 4 -17.99 6.93 13.36
CA ASP A 4 -17.75 5.55 12.94
C ASP A 4 -16.41 5.45 12.19
N LEU A 5 -15.46 4.72 12.79
CA LEU A 5 -14.17 4.42 12.17
C LEU A 5 -14.34 3.26 11.17
N VAL A 6 -14.10 3.55 9.89
CA VAL A 6 -14.25 2.58 8.80
C VAL A 6 -12.97 2.42 7.98
N ILE A 7 -12.75 1.23 7.44
CA ILE A 7 -11.67 0.95 6.47
C ILE A 7 -12.24 1.13 5.07
N VAL A 8 -11.85 2.22 4.40
CA VAL A 8 -12.37 2.56 3.06
C VAL A 8 -11.69 1.79 1.92
N ALA A 9 -10.46 1.31 2.12
CA ALA A 9 -9.71 0.56 1.12
C ALA A 9 -8.56 -0.23 1.74
N ALA A 10 -8.18 -1.33 1.08
CA ALA A 10 -7.00 -2.12 1.41
C ALA A 10 -6.30 -2.60 0.13
N THR A 11 -4.96 -2.54 0.09
CA THR A 11 -4.18 -3.08 -1.02
C THR A 11 -2.81 -3.57 -0.55
N ARG A 12 -2.16 -4.42 -1.36
CA ARG A 12 -0.88 -5.05 -1.02
C ARG A 12 -0.03 -5.27 -2.27
N THR A 13 1.29 -5.46 -2.08
CA THR A 13 2.16 -5.97 -3.15
C THR A 13 1.96 -7.47 -3.36
N ALA A 14 2.53 -8.00 -4.44
CA ALA A 14 2.78 -9.43 -4.55
C ALA A 14 3.70 -9.91 -3.40
N VAL A 15 3.61 -11.19 -3.05
CA VAL A 15 4.47 -11.82 -2.05
C VAL A 15 5.71 -12.35 -2.74
N GLY A 16 6.88 -11.90 -2.28
CA GLY A 16 8.17 -12.38 -2.78
C GLY A 16 8.59 -13.68 -2.11
N LYS A 17 9.33 -14.53 -2.84
CA LYS A 17 10.09 -15.62 -2.23
C LYS A 17 11.41 -15.10 -1.68
N PHE A 18 11.96 -15.77 -0.67
CA PHE A 18 13.31 -15.48 -0.17
C PHE A 18 14.33 -15.60 -1.31
N GLY A 19 15.20 -14.60 -1.47
CA GLY A 19 16.14 -14.51 -2.60
C GLY A 19 15.50 -14.28 -3.99
N GLY A 20 14.19 -14.03 -4.06
CA GLY A 20 13.46 -13.87 -5.31
C GLY A 20 13.49 -12.46 -5.91
N SER A 21 12.55 -12.19 -6.81
CA SER A 21 12.49 -10.95 -7.60
C SER A 21 12.35 -9.66 -6.77
N LEU A 22 11.76 -9.74 -5.57
CA LEU A 22 11.59 -8.59 -4.68
C LEU A 22 12.75 -8.41 -3.69
N ALA A 23 13.70 -9.35 -3.62
CA ALA A 23 14.73 -9.38 -2.57
C ALA A 23 15.67 -8.16 -2.59
N LYS A 24 15.88 -7.57 -3.77
CA LYS A 24 16.73 -6.39 -3.94
C LYS A 24 15.99 -5.06 -3.72
N ILE A 25 14.69 -5.10 -3.43
CA ILE A 25 13.86 -3.90 -3.28
C ILE A 25 13.76 -3.54 -1.79
N PRO A 26 14.16 -2.33 -1.38
CA PRO A 26 14.00 -1.89 0.01
C PRO A 26 12.54 -1.89 0.46
N ALA A 27 12.28 -2.27 1.71
CA ALA A 27 10.93 -2.35 2.27
C ALA A 27 10.16 -1.01 2.18
N ALA A 28 10.84 0.12 2.44
CA ALA A 28 10.24 1.45 2.32
C ALA A 28 9.74 1.74 0.89
N LYS A 29 10.44 1.24 -0.14
CA LYS A 29 10.03 1.41 -1.54
C LYS A 29 8.80 0.56 -1.88
N LEU A 30 8.68 -0.64 -1.28
CA LEU A 30 7.48 -1.46 -1.40
C LEU A 30 6.28 -0.79 -0.73
N GLY A 31 6.46 -0.27 0.50
CA GLY A 31 5.42 0.49 1.21
C GLY A 31 4.97 1.73 0.45
N ALA A 32 5.91 2.53 -0.05
CA ALA A 32 5.61 3.70 -0.88
C ALA A 32 4.81 3.32 -2.15
N ARG A 33 5.10 2.16 -2.75
CA ARG A 33 4.35 1.66 -3.90
C ARG A 33 2.90 1.30 -3.55
N VAL A 34 2.68 0.71 -2.37
CA VAL A 34 1.34 0.38 -1.87
C VAL A 34 0.52 1.65 -1.63
N ILE A 35 1.08 2.63 -0.90
CA ILE A 35 0.40 3.90 -0.61
C ILE A 35 0.04 4.61 -1.91
N LYS A 36 0.99 4.77 -2.82
CA LYS A 36 0.76 5.41 -4.12
C LYS A 36 -0.32 4.70 -4.94
N SER A 37 -0.31 3.36 -4.96
CA SER A 37 -1.34 2.60 -5.67
C SER A 37 -2.72 2.72 -5.01
N LEU A 38 -2.79 2.80 -3.68
CA LEU A 38 -4.05 2.92 -2.96
C LEU A 38 -4.68 4.28 -3.27
N LEU A 39 -3.94 5.37 -3.07
CA LEU A 39 -4.41 6.73 -3.37
C LEU A 39 -4.87 6.87 -4.83
N HIS A 40 -4.12 6.30 -5.78
CA HIS A 40 -4.51 6.32 -7.19
C HIS A 40 -5.82 5.58 -7.47
N LYS A 41 -6.07 4.44 -6.81
CA LYS A 41 -7.31 3.65 -6.98
C LYS A 41 -8.51 4.28 -6.28
N THR A 42 -8.30 4.93 -5.16
CA THR A 42 -9.37 5.52 -4.33
C THR A 42 -9.68 6.96 -4.70
N GLY A 43 -8.78 7.64 -5.43
CA GLY A 43 -8.92 9.07 -5.73
C GLY A 43 -8.71 9.98 -4.52
N ILE A 44 -8.22 9.43 -3.40
CA ILE A 44 -7.95 10.19 -2.17
C ILE A 44 -6.73 11.08 -2.38
N LYS A 45 -6.86 12.35 -1.96
CA LYS A 45 -5.80 13.34 -2.03
C LYS A 45 -4.70 13.06 -0.98
N PRO A 46 -3.42 13.31 -1.32
CA PRO A 46 -2.30 13.04 -0.42
C PRO A 46 -2.02 14.16 0.60
N ASP A 47 -2.62 15.34 0.41
CA ASP A 47 -2.59 16.50 1.32
C ASP A 47 -3.36 16.28 2.64
#